data_AF-A0A5C3FAU8-F1
#
_entry.id   AF-A0A5C3FAU8-F1
#
_cell.length_a   1.000
_cell.length_b   1.000
_cell.length_c   1.000
_cell.angle_alpha   90.00
_cell.angle_beta   90.00
_cell.angle_gamma   90.00
#
_symmetry.space_group_name_H-M   'P 1'
#
loop_
_entity.id
_entity.type
_entity.pdbx_description
1 polymer ?
#
loop_
_entity_poly.entity_id
_entity_poly.type
_entity_poly.pdbx_seq_one_letter_code
_entity_poly.pdbx_strand_id
1 'polypeptide(L)'
;MTKPSILVVTLALLLVGVASTAPTTGGSGQGSRVLATEPRSPRSSHQQVFAWISGGPDDATDGADERQGSTNHFDLVNLDAPSSPSDADGRSALRAGDVQRQGQIFLIRHGEKVKHDKTGLSPKGKQRAKCIKRKFSKGQRKVDFIITQSFLENGRRKRPFWTVEPLARKLGVSIHHGCDRDDAACAARIALRQARQGQNVLISWEHKRLTDIGKALGVRGIEYPEDRFDVLYTLQLRRDGLKGGPLKLSDVVSEQCSGLDRKYRKWKPGKHKGGGLGKDAVWPDALDDEDEADSVDEAD
;
A
#
# COMPACT_ATOMS: atom_id res chain seq x y z
N MET A 1 42.17 29.06 -4.26
CA MET A 1 43.23 28.06 -3.97
C MET A 1 42.56 26.72 -3.70
N THR A 2 43.06 25.71 -4.38
CA THR A 2 42.49 24.40 -4.66
C THR A 2 42.74 23.37 -3.55
N LYS A 3 41.77 22.48 -3.29
CA LYS A 3 41.87 21.00 -3.44
C LYS A 3 40.62 20.29 -2.89
N PRO A 4 39.96 19.42 -3.66
CA PRO A 4 39.15 18.33 -3.12
C PRO A 4 39.96 17.03 -3.07
N SER A 5 39.88 16.31 -1.95
CA SER A 5 40.49 14.99 -1.80
C SER A 5 39.61 13.94 -2.46
N ILE A 6 40.14 13.33 -3.52
CA ILE A 6 39.59 12.18 -4.23
C ILE A 6 39.94 10.92 -3.43
N LEU A 7 38.93 10.22 -2.92
CA LEU A 7 39.09 8.88 -2.34
C LEU A 7 38.94 7.86 -3.47
N VAL A 8 40.06 7.32 -3.93
CA VAL A 8 40.11 6.18 -4.86
C VAL A 8 39.86 4.91 -4.05
N VAL A 9 38.70 4.28 -4.25
CA VAL A 9 38.44 2.91 -3.76
C VAL A 9 38.76 1.95 -4.89
N THR A 10 39.87 1.24 -4.74
CA THR A 10 40.33 0.19 -5.66
C THR A 10 39.42 -1.03 -5.54
N LEU A 11 38.76 -1.36 -6.65
CA LEU A 11 37.94 -2.56 -6.84
C LEU A 11 38.88 -3.76 -7.08
N ALA A 12 38.95 -4.70 -6.14
CA ALA A 12 39.60 -5.98 -6.34
C ALA A 12 38.57 -7.01 -6.85
N LEU A 13 38.66 -7.32 -8.14
CA LEU A 13 38.00 -8.46 -8.79
C LEU A 13 38.71 -9.74 -8.36
N LEU A 14 38.01 -10.64 -7.67
CA LEU A 14 38.46 -12.02 -7.46
C LEU A 14 37.52 -12.96 -8.23
N LEU A 15 37.97 -13.30 -9.44
CA LEU A 15 37.47 -14.43 -10.23
C LEU A 15 38.16 -15.70 -9.73
N VAL A 16 37.41 -16.65 -9.19
CA VAL A 16 37.87 -18.03 -9.06
C VAL A 16 36.78 -18.96 -9.61
N GLY A 17 37.03 -19.38 -10.85
CA GLY A 17 37.17 -20.80 -11.23
C GLY A 17 36.07 -21.77 -10.81
N VAL A 18 35.23 -22.10 -11.78
CA VAL A 18 34.39 -23.31 -11.83
C VAL A 18 35.28 -24.55 -11.94
N ALA A 19 35.03 -25.57 -11.11
CA ALA A 19 35.46 -26.94 -11.37
C ALA A 19 34.25 -27.87 -11.27
N SER A 20 33.88 -28.42 -12.43
CA SER A 20 32.85 -29.41 -12.64
C SER A 20 33.49 -30.79 -12.58
N THR A 21 33.01 -31.68 -11.70
CA THR A 21 33.36 -33.11 -11.74
C THR A 21 32.16 -33.99 -11.41
N ALA A 22 31.73 -34.76 -12.40
CA ALA A 22 31.05 -36.05 -12.30
C ALA A 22 31.13 -36.71 -13.71
N PRO A 23 30.94 -38.04 -13.89
CA PRO A 23 30.68 -39.10 -12.91
C PRO A 23 31.61 -40.32 -13.06
N THR A 24 31.62 -41.22 -12.08
CA THR A 24 32.13 -42.60 -12.23
C THR A 24 31.01 -43.62 -12.05
N THR A 25 31.06 -44.61 -12.94
CA THR A 25 30.11 -45.70 -13.18
C THR A 25 30.47 -46.98 -12.42
N GLY A 26 29.44 -47.79 -12.11
CA GLY A 26 29.52 -49.24 -11.81
C GLY A 26 29.15 -49.58 -10.37
N GLY A 27 28.33 -50.58 -10.04
CA GLY A 27 27.62 -51.58 -10.83
C GLY A 27 26.96 -52.61 -9.89
N SER A 28 25.87 -53.22 -10.40
CA SER A 28 25.23 -54.51 -10.03
C SER A 28 24.85 -54.83 -8.58
N GLY A 29 23.58 -55.23 -8.40
CA GLY A 29 23.15 -56.02 -7.23
C GLY A 29 21.63 -56.18 -7.13
N GLN A 30 21.14 -57.32 -7.61
CA GLN A 30 19.81 -57.95 -7.45
C GLN A 30 19.22 -57.74 -6.03
N GLY A 31 17.94 -57.71 -5.72
CA GLY A 31 16.69 -58.02 -6.39
C GLY A 31 15.69 -58.37 -5.27
N SER A 32 14.44 -57.89 -5.34
CA SER A 32 13.25 -58.59 -4.81
C SER A 32 11.99 -57.75 -4.95
N ARG A 33 10.94 -58.47 -5.30
CA ARG A 33 9.65 -58.06 -5.85
C ARG A 33 8.63 -58.25 -4.73
N VAL A 34 7.89 -57.21 -4.35
CA VAL A 34 6.63 -57.36 -3.62
C VAL A 34 5.61 -56.37 -4.20
N LEU A 35 4.43 -56.91 -4.47
CA LEU A 35 3.29 -56.36 -5.20
C LEU A 35 2.37 -55.50 -4.32
N ALA A 36 1.76 -54.51 -4.99
CA ALA A 36 0.40 -53.94 -4.81
C ALA A 36 0.08 -53.26 -3.45
N THR A 37 -0.65 -52.15 -3.35
CA THR A 37 -1.87 -51.71 -4.05
C THR A 37 -2.07 -50.18 -3.93
N GLU A 38 -2.61 -49.54 -4.98
CA GLU A 38 -3.21 -48.19 -4.97
C GLU A 38 -4.49 -48.11 -4.10
N PRO A 39 -4.98 -46.88 -3.79
CA PRO A 39 -6.19 -46.46 -4.49
C PRO A 39 -6.28 -44.95 -4.87
N ARG A 40 -6.69 -44.75 -6.12
CA ARG A 40 -7.70 -43.82 -6.67
C ARG A 40 -7.89 -42.40 -6.09
N SER A 41 -7.61 -41.45 -6.97
CA SER A 41 -8.14 -40.08 -7.09
C SER A 41 -9.68 -40.00 -7.22
N PRO A 42 -10.26 -38.81 -7.00
CA PRO A 42 -11.20 -38.27 -7.98
C PRO A 42 -10.78 -36.89 -8.51
N ARG A 43 -11.04 -36.73 -9.82
CA ARG A 43 -10.85 -35.54 -10.64
C ARG A 43 -11.76 -34.38 -10.20
N SER A 44 -11.28 -33.16 -10.34
CA SER A 44 -12.12 -32.02 -10.71
C SER A 44 -11.38 -31.16 -11.74
N SER A 45 -12.01 -31.09 -12.89
CA SER A 45 -11.68 -30.36 -14.11
C SER A 45 -11.93 -28.87 -13.95
N HIS A 46 -10.96 -28.03 -14.30
CA HIS A 46 -11.22 -26.73 -14.94
C HIS A 46 -9.96 -26.31 -15.70
N GLN A 47 -9.92 -26.66 -16.98
CA GLN A 47 -9.15 -25.92 -17.98
C GLN A 47 -9.81 -24.56 -18.14
N GLN A 48 -9.06 -23.47 -18.06
CA GLN A 48 -9.35 -22.29 -18.86
C GLN A 48 -8.04 -21.74 -19.42
N VAL A 49 -8.02 -21.76 -20.74
CA VAL A 49 -7.06 -21.22 -21.68
C VAL A 49 -7.35 -19.72 -21.79
N PHE A 50 -6.36 -18.85 -21.71
CA PHE A 50 -6.44 -17.53 -22.36
C PHE A 50 -5.05 -17.10 -22.81
N ALA A 51 -4.91 -17.09 -24.13
CA ALA A 51 -3.78 -16.61 -24.90
C ALA A 51 -4.34 -15.52 -25.85
N TRP A 52 -3.72 -14.33 -25.77
CA TRP A 52 -3.63 -13.27 -26.79
C TRP A 52 -4.91 -12.57 -27.26
N ILE A 53 -4.91 -11.23 -27.27
CA ILE A 53 -5.01 -10.43 -28.51
C ILE A 53 -4.22 -9.11 -28.33
N SER A 54 -3.22 -8.94 -29.18
CA SER A 54 -2.49 -7.71 -29.50
C SER A 54 -3.25 -6.97 -30.61
N GLY A 55 -3.16 -5.64 -30.64
CA GLY A 55 -3.90 -4.79 -31.58
C GLY A 55 -3.43 -4.79 -33.03
N GLY A 56 -4.17 -4.03 -33.83
CA GLY A 56 -3.87 -3.62 -35.21
C GLY A 56 -5.11 -3.01 -35.86
N PRO A 57 -5.06 -1.76 -36.38
CA PRO A 57 -6.14 -1.15 -37.16
C PRO A 57 -5.84 -1.26 -38.65
N ASP A 58 -6.87 -1.55 -39.46
CA ASP A 58 -6.80 -1.44 -40.91
C ASP A 58 -7.85 -0.45 -41.42
N ASP A 59 -7.40 0.23 -42.47
CA ASP A 59 -7.82 1.49 -43.06
C ASP A 59 -8.74 1.27 -44.28
N ALA A 60 -9.44 2.35 -44.64
CA ALA A 60 -9.97 2.72 -45.96
C ALA A 60 -10.86 1.78 -46.79
N THR A 61 -12.02 2.30 -47.23
CA THR A 61 -12.40 2.63 -48.63
C THR A 61 -13.90 2.96 -48.69
N ASP A 62 -14.24 4.21 -49.02
CA ASP A 62 -14.73 4.71 -50.33
C ASP A 62 -16.22 4.44 -50.62
N GLY A 63 -16.90 5.50 -51.08
CA GLY A 63 -18.25 5.39 -51.65
C GLY A 63 -19.07 6.66 -51.54
N ALA A 64 -18.75 7.66 -52.37
CA ALA A 64 -19.63 8.78 -52.69
C ALA A 64 -20.88 8.31 -53.45
N ASP A 65 -22.02 8.99 -53.25
CA ASP A 65 -22.84 9.47 -54.36
C ASP A 65 -23.77 10.60 -53.92
N GLU A 66 -24.10 11.39 -54.93
CA GLU A 66 -24.59 12.74 -55.03
C GLU A 66 -26.13 12.82 -54.83
N ARG A 67 -26.63 14.03 -54.52
CA ARG A 67 -27.54 14.82 -55.39
C ARG A 67 -28.80 15.40 -54.71
N GLN A 68 -28.83 16.75 -54.69
CA GLN A 68 -29.94 17.70 -54.97
C GLN A 68 -31.28 17.45 -54.23
N GLY A 69 -31.84 18.36 -53.43
CA GLY A 69 -32.09 19.77 -53.66
C GLY A 69 -33.61 19.98 -53.78
N SER A 70 -34.26 20.67 -52.83
CA SER A 70 -35.59 21.25 -53.03
C SER A 70 -35.95 22.25 -51.94
N THR A 71 -36.36 23.43 -52.38
CA THR A 71 -36.85 24.59 -51.63
C THR A 71 -38.29 24.43 -51.16
N ASN A 72 -38.67 25.16 -50.10
CA ASN A 72 -39.89 26.00 -49.93
C ASN A 72 -39.92 26.47 -48.46
N HIS A 73 -39.84 27.76 -48.09
CA HIS A 73 -40.74 28.91 -48.31
C HIS A 73 -41.75 29.09 -47.15
N PHE A 74 -41.54 30.18 -46.37
CA PHE A 74 -42.43 30.93 -45.43
C PHE A 74 -42.94 30.19 -44.18
N ASP A 75 -42.84 30.70 -42.94
CA ASP A 75 -43.40 31.97 -42.44
C ASP A 75 -42.57 32.70 -41.37
N LEU A 76 -42.85 34.01 -41.27
CA LEU A 76 -42.29 35.02 -40.38
C LEU A 76 -42.98 35.11 -39.00
N VAL A 77 -42.35 35.90 -38.11
CA VAL A 77 -42.74 36.49 -36.80
C VAL A 77 -42.37 35.66 -35.56
N ASN A 78 -41.70 36.14 -34.49
CA ASN A 78 -41.42 37.47 -33.91
C ASN A 78 -40.06 37.41 -33.17
N LEU A 79 -39.18 38.41 -33.30
CA LEU A 79 -38.88 39.46 -32.30
C LEU A 79 -38.69 38.96 -30.86
N ASP A 80 -37.43 38.76 -30.46
CA ASP A 80 -36.81 39.46 -29.32
C ASP A 80 -35.33 39.07 -29.22
N ALA A 81 -34.45 40.01 -29.55
CA ALA A 81 -33.08 40.05 -29.04
C ALA A 81 -33.08 40.94 -27.79
N PRO A 82 -32.20 40.67 -26.83
CA PRO A 82 -31.13 41.65 -26.71
C PRO A 82 -29.75 41.04 -26.45
N SER A 83 -28.80 41.53 -27.24
CA SER A 83 -27.44 41.95 -26.87
C SER A 83 -26.63 41.10 -25.89
N SER A 84 -25.53 40.55 -26.40
CA SER A 84 -24.28 40.38 -25.65
C SER A 84 -23.90 41.64 -24.86
N PRO A 85 -23.12 41.47 -23.80
CA PRO A 85 -21.75 41.94 -23.93
C PRO A 85 -20.73 40.84 -23.67
N SER A 86 -19.71 40.90 -24.50
CA SER A 86 -18.36 40.42 -24.24
C SER A 86 -17.90 40.80 -22.83
N ASP A 87 -17.58 39.81 -22.01
CA ASP A 87 -16.55 39.92 -21.00
C ASP A 87 -15.77 38.61 -20.97
N ALA A 88 -14.62 38.68 -21.65
CA ALA A 88 -13.53 37.74 -21.48
C ALA A 88 -12.94 37.97 -20.09
N ASP A 89 -13.40 37.21 -19.11
CA ASP A 89 -12.61 36.93 -17.91
C ASP A 89 -12.58 35.42 -17.70
N GLY A 90 -11.53 34.81 -18.27
CA GLY A 90 -11.18 33.40 -18.14
C GLY A 90 -10.73 33.01 -16.73
N ARG A 91 -11.53 33.33 -15.72
CA ARG A 91 -11.43 32.70 -14.39
C ARG A 91 -12.35 31.51 -14.37
N SER A 92 -11.80 30.37 -14.80
CA SER A 92 -12.35 29.05 -14.48
C SER A 92 -12.58 29.00 -12.97
N ALA A 93 -13.84 29.12 -12.56
CA ALA A 93 -14.25 28.89 -11.20
C ALA A 93 -13.98 27.41 -10.91
N LEU A 94 -12.82 27.12 -10.30
CA LEU A 94 -12.55 25.86 -9.64
C LEU A 94 -13.76 25.59 -8.74
N ARG A 95 -14.59 24.62 -9.14
CA ARG A 95 -15.75 24.23 -8.34
C ARG A 95 -15.23 23.83 -6.96
N ALA A 96 -15.91 24.27 -5.92
CA ALA A 96 -15.70 23.87 -4.53
C ALA A 96 -16.05 22.38 -4.28
N GLY A 97 -15.72 21.49 -5.21
CA GLY A 97 -16.05 20.06 -5.22
C GLY A 97 -14.86 19.13 -5.45
N ASP A 98 -13.71 19.62 -5.93
CA ASP A 98 -12.58 18.75 -6.33
C ASP A 98 -11.39 18.79 -5.35
N VAL A 99 -11.65 18.90 -4.04
CA VAL A 99 -10.61 18.48 -3.09
C VAL A 99 -10.56 16.96 -3.14
N GLN A 100 -9.71 16.42 -4.01
CA GLN A 100 -9.44 14.99 -4.07
C GLN A 100 -9.07 14.51 -2.66
N ARG A 101 -9.95 13.72 -2.05
CA ARG A 101 -9.76 13.23 -0.68
C ARG A 101 -8.43 12.50 -0.63
N GLN A 102 -7.53 12.97 0.21
CA GLN A 102 -6.24 12.32 0.42
C GLN A 102 -6.45 10.98 1.14
N GLY A 103 -5.77 9.95 0.65
CA GLY A 103 -5.85 8.61 1.20
C GLY A 103 -5.14 8.51 2.55
N GLN A 104 -5.55 7.53 3.35
CA GLN A 104 -4.91 7.21 4.63
C GLN A 104 -3.90 6.09 4.46
N ILE A 105 -2.83 6.09 5.26
CA ILE A 105 -1.88 4.98 5.33
C ILE A 105 -2.03 4.30 6.68
N PHE A 106 -2.25 3.00 6.66
CA PHE A 106 -2.41 2.16 7.83
C PHE A 106 -1.19 1.26 8.00
N LEU A 107 -0.59 1.25 9.20
CA LEU A 107 0.51 0.35 9.52
C LEU A 107 0.06 -0.72 10.52
N ILE A 108 0.25 -1.99 10.17
CA ILE A 108 -0.05 -3.13 11.05
C ILE A 108 1.11 -4.14 11.06
N ARG A 109 1.28 -4.82 12.18
CA ARG A 109 2.15 -6.00 12.26
C ARG A 109 1.47 -7.21 11.63
N HIS A 110 2.26 -8.12 11.07
CA HIS A 110 1.77 -9.45 10.72
C HIS A 110 1.13 -10.16 11.93
N GLY A 111 0.21 -11.09 11.68
CA GLY A 111 -0.44 -11.87 12.73
C GLY A 111 0.50 -12.79 13.53
N GLU A 112 0.02 -13.29 14.65
CA GLU A 112 0.78 -14.06 15.64
C GLU A 112 1.46 -15.28 15.02
N LYS A 113 2.75 -15.46 15.36
CA LYS A 113 3.60 -16.54 14.88
C LYS A 113 3.24 -17.88 15.55
N VAL A 114 3.43 -18.98 14.84
CA VAL A 114 3.56 -20.31 15.48
C VAL A 114 4.80 -20.33 16.38
N LYS A 115 4.79 -21.18 17.42
CA LYS A 115 5.96 -21.34 18.32
C LYS A 115 7.17 -21.92 17.56
N HIS A 116 8.36 -21.73 18.14
CA HIS A 116 9.64 -22.30 17.66
C HIS A 116 10.02 -21.91 16.23
N ASP A 117 9.77 -20.65 15.84
CA ASP A 117 10.19 -20.06 14.56
C ASP A 117 9.74 -20.77 13.28
N LYS A 118 8.78 -21.70 13.39
CA LYS A 118 8.14 -22.32 12.23
C LYS A 118 7.51 -21.26 11.33
N THR A 119 7.45 -21.56 10.04
CA THR A 119 6.76 -20.71 9.06
C THR A 119 5.26 -20.76 9.31
N GLY A 120 4.55 -19.65 9.03
CA GLY A 120 3.09 -19.61 9.16
C GLY A 120 2.54 -18.69 10.24
N LEU A 121 1.24 -18.44 10.11
CA LEU A 121 0.41 -17.83 11.13
C LEU A 121 -0.09 -18.93 12.09
N SER A 122 -0.02 -18.65 13.38
CA SER A 122 -0.68 -19.46 14.42
C SER A 122 -2.21 -19.41 14.27
N PRO A 123 -2.97 -20.24 15.00
CA PRO A 123 -4.44 -20.11 15.06
C PRO A 123 -4.89 -18.69 15.44
N LYS A 124 -4.20 -18.04 16.39
CA LYS A 124 -4.45 -16.62 16.75
C LYS A 124 -4.16 -15.68 15.59
N GLY A 125 -3.04 -15.88 14.88
CA GLY A 125 -2.67 -15.09 13.70
C GLY A 125 -3.69 -15.21 12.56
N LYS A 126 -4.23 -16.41 12.33
CA LYS A 126 -5.32 -16.63 11.35
C LYS A 126 -6.62 -15.93 11.80
N GLN A 127 -6.93 -15.94 13.09
CA GLN A 127 -8.07 -15.19 13.64
C GLN A 127 -7.88 -13.68 13.48
N ARG A 128 -6.67 -13.15 13.69
CA ARG A 128 -6.32 -11.75 13.42
C ARG A 128 -6.49 -11.41 11.94
N ALA A 129 -6.00 -12.23 11.02
CA ALA A 129 -6.20 -12.02 9.58
C ALA A 129 -7.69 -11.90 9.20
N LYS A 130 -8.56 -12.73 9.80
CA LYS A 130 -10.02 -12.61 9.63
C LYS A 130 -10.59 -11.30 10.19
N CYS A 131 -10.06 -10.84 11.32
CA CYS A 131 -10.43 -9.56 11.92
C CYS A 131 -10.00 -8.37 11.05
N ILE A 132 -8.75 -8.35 10.57
CA ILE A 132 -8.22 -7.36 9.62
C ILE A 132 -9.09 -7.28 8.37
N LYS A 133 -9.43 -8.43 7.77
CA LYS A 133 -10.39 -8.50 6.67
C LYS A 133 -11.68 -7.75 6.96
N ARG A 134 -12.28 -7.94 8.14
CA ARG A 134 -13.53 -7.26 8.51
C ARG A 134 -13.34 -5.75 8.68
N LYS A 135 -12.25 -5.32 9.33
CA LYS A 135 -11.99 -3.91 9.64
C LYS A 135 -11.71 -3.05 8.40
N PHE A 136 -11.00 -3.61 7.44
CA PHE A 136 -10.50 -2.87 6.28
C PHE A 136 -11.26 -3.18 4.98
N SER A 137 -12.37 -3.93 5.02
CA SER A 137 -13.14 -4.23 3.81
C SER A 137 -14.31 -3.28 3.52
N LYS A 138 -14.60 -2.33 4.42
CA LYS A 138 -15.71 -1.38 4.27
C LYS A 138 -15.53 -0.14 5.15
N GLY A 139 -16.35 0.88 4.92
CA GLY A 139 -16.35 2.13 5.69
C GLY A 139 -15.13 3.01 5.40
N GLN A 140 -14.85 3.96 6.29
CA GLN A 140 -13.77 4.93 6.13
C GLN A 140 -12.37 4.31 6.05
N ARG A 141 -12.20 3.09 6.59
CA ARG A 141 -10.95 2.31 6.55
C ARG A 141 -10.94 1.26 5.44
N LYS A 142 -11.90 1.26 4.50
CA LYS A 142 -11.82 0.37 3.33
C LYS A 142 -10.51 0.66 2.61
N VAL A 143 -9.68 -0.37 2.41
CA VAL A 143 -8.40 -0.21 1.73
C VAL A 143 -8.57 -0.40 0.23
N ASP A 144 -7.75 0.31 -0.52
CA ASP A 144 -7.70 0.26 -1.98
C ASP A 144 -6.37 -0.33 -2.46
N PHE A 145 -5.31 -0.21 -1.64
CA PHE A 145 -3.98 -0.75 -1.95
C PHE A 145 -3.36 -1.44 -0.74
N ILE A 146 -2.64 -2.55 -0.96
CA ILE A 146 -2.01 -3.33 0.10
C ILE A 146 -0.53 -3.53 -0.22
N ILE A 147 0.34 -3.28 0.76
CA ILE A 147 1.79 -3.45 0.68
C ILE A 147 2.24 -4.43 1.75
N THR A 148 3.10 -5.37 1.38
CA THR A 148 3.80 -6.25 2.32
C THR A 148 5.27 -6.39 1.93
N GLN A 149 6.08 -6.93 2.84
CA GLN A 149 7.45 -7.30 2.50
C GLN A 149 7.49 -8.45 1.50
N SER A 150 8.58 -8.51 0.75
CA SER A 150 8.95 -9.69 -0.02
C SER A 150 9.18 -10.89 0.90
N PHE A 151 8.98 -12.08 0.35
CA PHE A 151 9.14 -13.35 1.05
C PHE A 151 9.94 -14.34 0.22
N LEU A 152 10.54 -15.31 0.92
CA LEU A 152 11.36 -16.34 0.29
C LEU A 152 10.48 -17.53 -0.13
N GLU A 153 10.96 -18.33 -1.09
CA GLU A 153 10.25 -19.52 -1.60
C GLU A 153 9.93 -20.52 -0.49
N ASN A 154 10.84 -20.69 0.48
CA ASN A 154 10.65 -21.54 1.66
C ASN A 154 9.60 -21.01 2.68
N GLY A 155 8.88 -19.94 2.34
CA GLY A 155 7.81 -19.36 3.16
C GLY A 155 8.31 -18.48 4.31
N ARG A 156 9.62 -18.33 4.51
CA ARG A 156 10.15 -17.33 5.44
C ARG A 156 9.70 -15.94 5.00
N ARG A 157 9.43 -15.06 5.97
CA ARG A 157 8.93 -13.69 5.76
C ARG A 157 7.51 -13.59 5.15
N LYS A 158 6.80 -14.70 4.89
CA LYS A 158 5.46 -14.70 4.25
C LYS A 158 4.29 -14.33 5.16
N ARG A 159 4.51 -14.20 6.47
CA ARG A 159 3.45 -13.89 7.46
C ARG A 159 2.71 -12.57 7.20
N PRO A 160 3.36 -11.44 6.86
CA PRO A 160 2.65 -10.21 6.53
C PRO A 160 1.71 -10.40 5.34
N PHE A 161 2.16 -11.08 4.28
CA PHE A 161 1.32 -11.47 3.14
C PHE A 161 0.10 -12.29 3.59
N TRP A 162 0.30 -13.39 4.32
CA TRP A 162 -0.82 -14.23 4.82
C TRP A 162 -1.78 -13.51 5.76
N THR A 163 -1.33 -12.43 6.42
CA THR A 163 -2.18 -11.64 7.33
C THR A 163 -3.23 -10.85 6.54
N VAL A 164 -2.86 -10.35 5.36
CA VAL A 164 -3.71 -9.48 4.53
C VAL A 164 -4.33 -10.19 3.33
N GLU A 165 -3.85 -11.37 2.95
CA GLU A 165 -4.39 -12.17 1.85
C GLU A 165 -5.92 -12.39 1.90
N PRO A 166 -6.54 -12.72 3.06
CA PRO A 166 -7.99 -12.84 3.11
C PRO A 166 -8.75 -11.52 2.84
N LEU A 167 -8.12 -10.38 3.13
CA LEU A 167 -8.65 -9.05 2.83
C LEU A 167 -8.52 -8.74 1.34
N ALA A 168 -7.32 -8.95 0.78
CA ALA A 168 -7.02 -8.72 -0.63
C ALA A 168 -7.99 -9.50 -1.53
N ARG A 169 -8.17 -10.80 -1.25
CA ARG A 169 -9.14 -11.65 -1.96
C ARG A 169 -10.58 -11.17 -1.82
N LYS A 170 -10.97 -10.66 -0.66
CA LYS A 170 -12.33 -10.14 -0.45
C LYS A 170 -12.60 -8.88 -1.27
N LEU A 171 -11.58 -8.03 -1.44
CA LEU A 171 -11.70 -6.75 -2.12
C LEU A 171 -11.37 -6.83 -3.62
N GLY A 172 -10.77 -7.92 -4.09
CA GLY A 172 -10.28 -8.03 -5.46
C GLY A 172 -9.06 -7.14 -5.74
N VAL A 173 -8.30 -6.77 -4.71
CA VAL A 173 -7.10 -5.91 -4.84
C VAL A 173 -5.82 -6.75 -4.82
N SER A 174 -4.83 -6.35 -5.60
CA SER A 174 -3.51 -6.96 -5.59
C SER A 174 -2.72 -6.58 -4.32
N ILE A 175 -1.85 -7.48 -3.86
CA ILE A 175 -0.88 -7.18 -2.81
C ILE A 175 0.46 -6.87 -3.46
N HIS A 176 0.98 -5.66 -3.25
CA HIS A 176 2.35 -5.33 -3.63
C HIS A 176 3.33 -5.90 -2.60
N HIS A 177 4.19 -6.83 -3.02
CA HIS A 177 5.16 -7.50 -2.15
C HIS A 177 6.60 -7.49 -2.71
N GLY A 178 6.95 -6.45 -3.47
CA GLY A 178 8.25 -6.33 -4.14
C GLY A 178 9.37 -5.70 -3.29
N CYS A 179 9.04 -4.95 -2.24
CA CYS A 179 10.04 -4.32 -1.38
C CYS A 179 10.71 -5.35 -0.45
N ASP A 180 12.04 -5.34 -0.36
CA ASP A 180 12.75 -6.18 0.62
C ASP A 180 12.34 -5.81 2.05
N ARG A 181 12.42 -6.79 2.98
CA ARG A 181 12.14 -6.61 4.41
C ARG A 181 12.81 -5.37 5.01
N ASP A 182 14.03 -5.08 4.58
CA ASP A 182 14.88 -4.04 5.16
C ASP A 182 14.80 -2.71 4.36
N ASP A 183 14.02 -2.67 3.27
CA ASP A 183 13.84 -1.49 2.42
C ASP A 183 12.56 -0.70 2.78
N ALA A 184 12.65 0.04 3.88
CA ALA A 184 11.58 0.91 4.35
C ALA A 184 11.24 2.05 3.36
N ALA A 185 12.25 2.55 2.63
CA ALA A 185 12.08 3.65 1.68
C ALA A 185 11.24 3.22 0.46
N CYS A 186 11.43 1.99 -0.03
CA CYS A 186 10.58 1.40 -1.08
C CYS A 186 9.10 1.40 -0.66
N ALA A 187 8.80 0.87 0.53
CA ALA A 187 7.43 0.79 1.02
C ALA A 187 6.81 2.19 1.21
N ALA A 188 7.57 3.12 1.81
CA ALA A 188 7.12 4.49 2.05
C ALA A 188 6.81 5.24 0.74
N ARG A 189 7.71 5.17 -0.25
CA ARG A 189 7.54 5.81 -1.57
C ARG A 189 6.29 5.31 -2.29
N ILE A 190 6.03 4.00 -2.26
CA ILE A 190 4.84 3.42 -2.91
C ILE A 190 3.58 3.85 -2.16
N ALA A 191 3.58 3.77 -0.83
CA ALA A 191 2.43 4.16 -0.02
C ALA A 191 2.06 5.64 -0.21
N LEU A 192 3.05 6.54 -0.20
CA LEU A 192 2.84 7.97 -0.44
C LEU A 192 2.23 8.24 -1.82
N ARG A 193 2.70 7.54 -2.85
CA ARG A 193 2.17 7.67 -4.21
C ARG A 193 0.68 7.34 -4.26
N GLN A 194 0.29 6.20 -3.68
CA GLN A 194 -1.11 5.77 -3.68
C GLN A 194 -1.99 6.68 -2.80
N ALA A 195 -1.51 7.05 -1.61
CA ALA A 195 -2.23 7.96 -0.72
C ALA A 195 -2.50 9.33 -1.35
N ARG A 196 -1.53 9.87 -2.12
CA ARG A 196 -1.71 11.13 -2.88
C ARG A 196 -2.75 11.03 -3.99
N GLN A 197 -3.00 9.83 -4.52
CA GLN A 197 -4.09 9.56 -5.47
C GLN A 197 -5.44 9.37 -4.77
N GLY A 198 -5.50 9.48 -3.44
CA GLY A 198 -6.72 9.31 -2.66
C GLY A 198 -7.00 7.89 -2.22
N GLN A 199 -6.06 6.96 -2.43
CA GLN A 199 -6.23 5.56 -2.05
C GLN A 199 -5.86 5.32 -0.59
N ASN A 200 -6.70 4.55 0.10
CA ASN A 200 -6.36 4.04 1.41
C ASN A 200 -5.36 2.86 1.28
N VAL A 201 -4.19 3.00 1.90
CA VAL A 201 -3.09 2.04 1.81
C VAL A 201 -2.93 1.28 3.12
N LEU A 202 -2.86 -0.05 3.06
CA LEU A 202 -2.49 -0.89 4.20
C LEU A 202 -1.10 -1.48 4.03
N ILE A 203 -0.21 -1.20 4.98
CA ILE A 203 1.12 -1.79 5.06
C ILE A 203 1.13 -2.85 6.17
N SER A 204 1.45 -4.10 5.82
CA SER A 204 1.68 -5.17 6.79
C SER A 204 3.14 -5.58 6.80
N TRP A 205 3.76 -5.61 7.98
CA TRP A 205 5.19 -5.90 8.11
C TRP A 205 5.58 -6.55 9.46
N GLU A 206 6.88 -6.79 9.64
CA GLU A 206 7.50 -7.05 10.94
C GLU A 206 7.65 -5.76 11.79
N HIS A 207 7.36 -5.87 13.10
CA HIS A 207 7.41 -4.77 14.08
C HIS A 207 8.65 -3.86 14.01
N LYS A 208 9.88 -4.40 14.02
CA LYS A 208 11.11 -3.57 13.98
C LYS A 208 11.15 -2.64 12.77
N ARG A 209 10.68 -3.13 11.63
CA ARG A 209 10.70 -2.41 10.35
C ARG A 209 9.49 -1.52 10.15
N LEU A 210 8.39 -1.71 10.89
CA LEU A 210 7.29 -0.74 10.89
C LEU A 210 7.74 0.62 11.43
N THR A 211 8.61 0.63 12.44
CA THR A 211 9.27 1.85 12.92
C THR A 211 10.06 2.52 11.80
N ASP A 212 10.87 1.76 11.06
CA ASP A 212 11.68 2.28 9.95
C ASP A 212 10.79 2.84 8.81
N ILE A 213 9.70 2.13 8.47
CA ILE A 213 8.73 2.58 7.46
C ILE A 213 8.05 3.88 7.91
N GLY A 214 7.64 3.98 9.18
CA GLY A 214 7.05 5.19 9.72
C GLY A 214 7.99 6.40 9.64
N LYS A 215 9.27 6.21 9.95
CA LYS A 215 10.30 7.24 9.80
C LYS A 215 10.50 7.63 8.33
N ALA A 216 10.54 6.65 7.42
CA ALA A 216 10.67 6.89 5.97
C ALA A 216 9.44 7.60 5.38
N LEU A 217 8.27 7.48 6.02
CA LEU A 217 7.06 8.24 5.73
C LEU A 217 7.11 9.69 6.28
N GLY A 218 8.19 10.09 6.95
CA GLY A 218 8.37 11.42 7.52
C GLY A 218 7.66 11.63 8.86
N VAL A 219 7.19 10.57 9.50
CA VAL A 219 6.54 10.65 10.82
C VAL A 219 7.59 10.63 11.92
N ARG A 220 7.69 11.72 12.68
CA ARG A 220 8.61 11.84 13.82
C ARG A 220 8.08 11.08 15.03
N GLY A 221 9.01 10.56 15.84
CA GLY A 221 8.68 9.89 17.10
C GLY A 221 7.89 8.59 16.97
N ILE A 222 7.74 8.00 15.78
CA ILE A 222 7.03 6.72 15.65
C ILE A 222 7.88 5.57 16.18
N GLU A 223 7.30 4.75 17.08
CA GLU A 223 7.94 3.54 17.61
C GLU A 223 6.89 2.43 17.77
N TYR A 224 7.01 1.39 16.94
CA TYR A 224 6.06 0.29 16.95
C TYR A 224 6.39 -0.71 18.07
N PRO A 225 5.43 -1.06 18.95
CA PRO A 225 5.71 -1.91 20.11
C PRO A 225 6.03 -3.37 19.76
N GLU A 226 7.08 -3.91 20.37
CA GLU A 226 7.63 -5.25 20.08
C GLU A 226 6.69 -6.41 20.45
N ASP A 227 5.98 -6.31 21.57
CA ASP A 227 5.14 -7.41 22.09
C ASP A 227 3.69 -7.35 21.62
N ARG A 228 3.35 -6.36 20.79
CA ARG A 228 1.97 -6.12 20.36
C ARG A 228 1.77 -6.57 18.92
N PHE A 229 0.67 -7.27 18.71
CA PHE A 229 0.21 -7.70 17.39
C PHE A 229 -1.01 -6.92 16.89
N ASP A 230 -1.57 -6.08 17.77
CA ASP A 230 -2.86 -5.44 17.60
C ASP A 230 -2.78 -3.94 17.41
N VAL A 231 -1.60 -3.33 17.33
CA VAL A 231 -1.52 -1.86 17.21
C VAL A 231 -1.71 -1.46 15.75
N LEU A 232 -2.66 -0.56 15.52
CA LEU A 232 -2.91 0.06 14.24
C LEU A 232 -2.50 1.53 14.32
N TYR A 233 -1.56 1.92 13.48
CA TYR A 233 -1.25 3.32 13.23
C TYR A 233 -2.03 3.79 12.01
N THR A 234 -2.66 4.95 12.11
CA THR A 234 -3.30 5.63 10.98
C THR A 234 -2.55 6.93 10.71
N LEU A 235 -2.08 7.09 9.49
CA LEU A 235 -1.38 8.28 9.02
C LEU A 235 -2.22 8.98 7.97
N GLN A 236 -2.26 10.31 8.04
CA GLN A 236 -2.97 11.17 7.12
C GLN A 236 -2.00 12.17 6.49
N LEU A 237 -2.18 12.43 5.20
CA LEU A 237 -1.46 13.51 4.55
C LEU A 237 -1.94 14.83 5.17
N ARG A 238 -1.00 15.73 5.49
CA ARG A 238 -1.36 17.04 6.01
C ARG A 238 -1.92 17.92 4.88
N ARG A 239 -2.87 18.80 5.21
CA ARG A 239 -3.45 19.78 4.27
C ARG A 239 -2.38 20.73 3.70
N ASP A 240 -1.45 21.20 4.52
CA ASP A 240 -0.28 22.01 4.09
C ASP A 240 0.70 21.22 3.20
N GLY A 241 0.66 19.89 3.28
CA GLY A 241 1.47 18.95 2.53
C GLY A 241 1.02 18.69 1.09
N LEU A 242 0.09 19.49 0.54
CA LEU A 242 -0.32 19.45 -0.88
C LEU A 242 0.86 19.62 -1.86
N LYS A 243 2.01 20.13 -1.40
CA LYS A 243 3.30 20.17 -2.15
C LYS A 243 4.31 19.08 -1.74
N GLY A 244 3.86 18.00 -1.09
CA GLY A 244 4.70 16.87 -0.69
C GLY A 244 5.20 16.89 0.76
N GLY A 245 4.52 17.62 1.66
CA GLY A 245 4.85 17.71 3.09
C GLY A 245 4.67 16.40 3.88
N PRO A 246 5.11 16.37 5.16
CA PRO A 246 5.16 15.16 5.97
C PRO A 246 3.77 14.63 6.34
N LEU A 247 3.66 13.31 6.54
CA LEU A 247 2.43 12.68 7.07
C LEU A 247 2.23 13.05 8.55
N LYS A 248 0.98 13.28 8.97
CA LYS A 248 0.59 13.39 10.39
C LYS A 248 0.12 12.01 10.87
N LEU A 249 0.60 11.59 12.04
CA LEU A 249 0.01 10.47 12.76
C LEU A 249 -1.36 10.92 13.32
N SER A 250 -2.44 10.34 12.79
CA SER A 250 -3.80 10.76 13.15
C SER A 250 -4.42 9.92 14.26
N ASP A 251 -4.08 8.63 14.33
CA ASP A 251 -4.64 7.71 15.31
C ASP A 251 -3.70 6.54 15.61
N VAL A 252 -3.67 6.11 16.86
CA VAL A 252 -3.01 4.87 17.28
C VAL A 252 -3.96 4.11 18.20
N VAL A 253 -4.46 2.97 17.72
CA VAL A 253 -5.46 2.18 18.44
C VAL A 253 -5.12 0.71 18.44
N SER A 254 -5.75 -0.04 19.34
CA SER A 254 -5.84 -1.49 19.19
C SER A 254 -6.78 -1.85 18.03
N GLU A 255 -6.44 -2.90 17.29
CA GLU A 255 -7.30 -3.58 16.32
C GLU A 255 -8.54 -4.15 17.01
N GLN A 256 -8.53 -4.36 18.33
CA GLN A 256 -9.68 -4.84 19.10
C GLN A 256 -10.31 -6.10 18.49
N CYS A 257 -9.47 -7.03 18.04
CA CYS A 257 -9.92 -8.31 17.51
C CYS A 257 -10.52 -9.15 18.64
N SER A 258 -11.80 -9.51 18.47
CA SER A 258 -12.55 -10.32 19.45
C SER A 258 -11.78 -11.59 19.80
N GLY A 259 -11.62 -11.84 21.10
CA GLY A 259 -10.88 -12.97 21.66
C GLY A 259 -9.36 -12.81 21.71
N LEU A 260 -8.77 -11.76 21.10
CA LEU A 260 -7.33 -11.53 21.08
C LEU A 260 -6.91 -10.32 21.92
N ASP A 261 -7.66 -9.22 21.81
CA ASP A 261 -7.17 -7.90 22.24
C ASP A 261 -7.93 -7.33 23.46
N ARG A 262 -8.66 -8.17 24.19
CA ARG A 262 -9.55 -7.75 25.30
C ARG A 262 -8.85 -6.86 26.33
N LYS A 263 -7.59 -7.17 26.66
CA LYS A 263 -6.77 -6.41 27.61
C LYS A 263 -6.40 -5.00 27.13
N TYR A 264 -6.55 -4.70 25.85
CA TYR A 264 -6.20 -3.42 25.24
C TYR A 264 -7.41 -2.56 24.86
N ARG A 265 -8.64 -2.96 25.21
CA ARG A 265 -9.87 -2.22 24.85
C ARG A 265 -9.89 -0.76 25.36
N LYS A 266 -9.23 -0.49 26.49
CA LYS A 266 -9.11 0.85 27.10
C LYS A 266 -7.70 1.45 26.97
N TRP A 267 -6.81 0.79 26.21
CA TRP A 267 -5.44 1.25 26.06
C TRP A 267 -5.40 2.57 25.29
N LYS A 268 -4.58 3.51 25.78
CA LYS A 268 -4.26 4.78 25.13
C LYS A 268 -2.75 4.84 24.89
N PRO A 269 -2.29 5.32 23.71
CA PRO A 269 -0.87 5.49 23.47
C PRO A 269 -0.29 6.57 24.39
N GLY A 270 0.98 6.45 24.79
CA GLY A 270 1.68 7.44 25.64
C GLY A 270 1.44 7.35 27.17
N LYS A 271 0.35 6.74 27.65
CA LYS A 271 0.09 6.58 29.10
C LYS A 271 0.74 5.35 29.75
N HIS A 272 1.32 4.46 28.96
CA HIS A 272 1.95 3.23 29.43
C HIS A 272 3.30 3.01 28.74
N LYS A 273 4.33 2.62 29.49
CA LYS A 273 5.63 2.22 28.93
C LYS A 273 5.40 1.13 27.86
N GLY A 274 5.93 1.34 26.65
CA GLY A 274 5.89 0.35 25.57
C GLY A 274 4.70 0.45 24.60
N GLY A 275 4.25 1.64 24.23
CA GLY A 275 3.37 1.72 23.06
C GLY A 275 2.93 3.13 22.68
N GLY A 276 3.20 3.45 21.42
CA GLY A 276 2.52 4.51 20.70
C GLY A 276 3.49 5.39 19.95
N LEU A 277 4.42 5.99 20.66
CA LEU A 277 5.15 7.14 20.19
C LEU A 277 6.36 7.33 21.13
N GLY A 278 7.56 7.43 20.57
CA GLY A 278 8.74 7.86 21.29
C GLY A 278 8.56 9.27 21.85
N LYS A 279 9.40 9.64 22.83
CA LYS A 279 9.35 10.91 23.58
C LYS A 279 9.22 12.18 22.72
N ASP A 280 9.60 12.14 21.45
CA ASP A 280 9.62 13.29 20.53
C ASP A 280 8.43 13.31 19.56
N ALA A 281 7.42 12.48 19.81
CA ALA A 281 6.24 12.44 18.96
C ALA A 281 5.31 13.62 19.23
N VAL A 282 5.03 14.37 18.16
CA VAL A 282 4.07 15.47 18.21
C VAL A 282 2.65 14.89 18.15
N TRP A 283 1.95 14.96 19.27
CA TRP A 283 0.52 14.62 19.35
C TRP A 283 -0.32 15.67 18.60
N PRO A 284 -1.51 15.31 18.10
CA PRO A 284 -2.44 16.27 17.51
C PRO A 284 -2.78 17.43 18.46
N ASP A 285 -2.84 17.15 19.77
CA ASP A 285 -3.27 18.10 20.80
C ASP A 285 -2.15 19.04 21.27
N ALA A 286 -0.92 18.87 20.78
CA ALA A 286 0.24 19.67 21.20
C ALA A 286 0.57 20.81 20.20
N LEU A 287 -0.34 21.13 19.28
CA LEU A 287 -0.13 22.12 18.22
C LEU A 287 -1.14 23.27 18.23
N ASP A 288 -2.04 23.34 19.22
CA ASP A 288 -3.10 24.34 19.25
C ASP A 288 -2.93 25.43 20.34
N ASP A 289 -1.81 25.45 21.09
CA ASP A 289 -1.66 26.35 22.26
C ASP A 289 -0.52 27.40 22.18
N GLU A 290 0.20 27.57 21.07
CA GLU A 290 1.41 28.43 21.05
C GLU A 290 1.49 29.41 19.85
N ASP A 291 0.38 30.03 19.42
CA ASP A 291 0.39 31.14 18.44
C ASP A 291 -0.62 32.25 18.77
N GLU A 292 -0.85 32.55 20.05
CA GLU A 292 -1.57 33.76 20.51
C GLU A 292 -0.86 34.32 21.75
N ALA A 293 0.23 35.04 21.52
CA ALA A 293 0.76 36.00 22.48
C ALA A 293 1.55 37.09 21.76
N ASP A 294 1.17 38.32 22.08
CA ASP A 294 1.93 39.57 21.96
C ASP A 294 1.95 40.29 20.60
N SER A 295 0.81 40.92 20.28
CA SER A 295 0.84 42.31 19.88
C SER A 295 0.00 43.14 20.87
N VAL A 296 0.64 43.56 21.96
CA VAL A 296 0.11 44.66 22.78
C VAL A 296 0.70 45.94 22.21
N ASP A 297 -0.15 46.70 21.54
CA ASP A 297 0.08 48.10 21.21
C ASP A 297 0.16 48.90 22.52
N GLU A 298 1.25 49.62 22.72
CA GLU A 298 1.31 50.70 23.72
C GLU A 298 1.66 51.99 22.98
N ALA A 299 0.59 52.70 22.61
CA ALA A 299 0.59 54.11 22.32
C ALA A 299 -0.05 54.81 23.53
N ASP A 300 0.78 55.48 24.34
CA ASP A 300 0.59 56.83 24.88
C ASP A 300 1.78 57.23 25.78
#